data_AF-A0A356MMX3-F1
#
_entry.id   AF-A0A356MMX3-F1
#
_cell.length_a   1.000
_cell.length_b   1.000
_cell.length_c   1.000
_cell.angle_alpha   90.00
_cell.angle_beta   90.00
_cell.angle_gamma   90.00
#
_symmetry.space_group_name_H-M   'P 1'
#
loop_
_entity.id
_entity.type
_entity.pdbx_description
1 polymer ?
#
loop_
_entity_poly.entity_id
_entity_poly.type
_entity_poly.pdbx_seq_one_letter_code
_entity_poly.pdbx_strand_id
1 'polypeptide(L)'
;MDLDEMQKQIWQNKLDKNFNTTDVEQEFKYLRGEVDEAYDAWKYGKDDFGLELADVAIYLMSLAEMNGLKLSEQIEKKIAINKKRIYVFEDGKWVKKMME
;
A
#
# COMPACT_ATOMS: atom_id res chain seq x y z
N MET A 1 -8.32 -16.80 -2.12
CA MET A 1 -8.20 -15.84 -1.03
C MET A 1 -8.50 -14.47 -1.59
N ASP A 2 -9.44 -13.74 -0.99
CA ASP A 2 -9.68 -12.33 -1.36
C ASP A 2 -8.75 -11.39 -0.58
N LEU A 3 -8.79 -10.08 -0.88
CA LEU A 3 -7.90 -9.10 -0.24
C LEU A 3 -8.18 -8.96 1.26
N ASP A 4 -9.42 -9.14 1.70
CA ASP A 4 -9.79 -9.02 3.10
C ASP A 4 -9.28 -10.23 3.91
N GLU A 5 -9.37 -11.42 3.32
CA GLU A 5 -8.77 -12.64 3.86
C GLU A 5 -7.24 -12.54 3.92
N MET A 6 -6.59 -12.00 2.87
CA MET A 6 -5.14 -11.74 2.86
C MET A 6 -4.73 -10.79 3.99
N GLN A 7 -5.42 -9.65 4.11
CA GLN A 7 -5.15 -8.64 5.11
C GLN A 7 -5.19 -9.23 6.53
N LYS A 8 -6.23 -10.04 6.84
CA LYS A 8 -6.37 -10.71 8.14
C LYS A 8 -5.29 -11.76 8.39
N GLN A 9 -4.94 -12.56 7.38
CA GLN A 9 -3.88 -13.58 7.53
C GLN A 9 -2.51 -12.94 7.78
N ILE A 10 -2.20 -11.86 7.06
CA ILE A 10 -0.97 -11.08 7.24
C ILE A 10 -0.90 -10.53 8.67
N TRP A 11 -1.99 -9.93 9.15
CA TRP A 11 -2.06 -9.43 10.51
C TRP A 11 -1.92 -10.53 11.57
N GLN A 12 -2.58 -11.67 11.37
CA GLN A 12 -2.45 -12.80 12.28
C GLN A 12 -1.00 -13.31 12.35
N ASN A 13 -0.33 -13.46 11.20
CA ASN A 13 1.09 -13.83 11.19
C ASN A 13 1.95 -12.81 11.96
N LYS A 14 1.61 -11.53 11.89
CA LYS A 14 2.30 -10.48 12.66
C LYS A 14 2.16 -10.66 14.17
N LEU A 15 0.94 -10.96 14.63
CA LEU A 15 0.66 -11.28 16.03
C LEU A 15 1.41 -12.53 16.47
N ASP A 16 1.37 -13.59 15.66
CA ASP A 16 2.02 -14.88 15.95
C ASP A 16 3.55 -14.74 16.07
N LYS A 17 4.15 -13.79 15.35
CA LYS A 17 5.58 -13.48 15.39
C LYS A 17 5.96 -12.47 16.49
N ASN A 18 5.01 -11.96 17.27
CA ASN A 18 5.22 -10.87 18.24
C ASN A 18 5.91 -9.63 17.61
N PHE A 19 5.58 -9.33 16.36
CA PHE A 19 6.06 -8.11 15.71
C PHE A 19 5.29 -6.88 16.20
N ASN A 20 5.77 -5.69 15.81
CA ASN A 20 5.15 -4.43 16.21
C ASN A 20 3.68 -4.33 15.76
N THR A 21 2.77 -4.09 16.70
CA THR A 21 1.33 -3.90 16.43
C THR A 21 0.77 -2.64 17.05
N THR A 22 1.62 -1.78 17.62
CA THR A 22 1.20 -0.59 18.38
C THR A 22 1.83 0.71 17.89
N ASP A 23 3.04 0.67 17.32
CA ASP A 23 3.72 1.85 16.78
C ASP A 23 3.48 2.03 15.27
N VAL A 24 2.54 2.91 14.91
CA VAL A 24 2.22 3.22 13.50
C VAL A 24 3.39 3.92 12.79
N GLU A 25 4.16 4.75 13.47
CA GLU A 25 5.30 5.46 12.85
C GLU A 25 6.38 4.46 12.42
N GLN A 26 6.65 3.48 13.27
CA GLN A 26 7.59 2.41 12.97
C GLN A 26 7.14 1.56 11.77
N GLU A 27 5.84 1.29 11.63
CA GLU A 27 5.31 0.60 10.45
C GLU A 27 5.49 1.38 9.16
N PHE A 28 5.33 2.71 9.20
CA PHE A 28 5.66 3.54 8.04
C PHE A 28 7.16 3.54 7.72
N LYS A 29 8.05 3.34 8.71
CA LYS A 29 9.50 3.18 8.45
C LYS A 29 9.76 1.87 7.72
N TYR A 30 9.16 0.77 8.14
CA TYR A 30 9.31 -0.52 7.46
C TYR A 30 8.74 -0.47 6.04
N LEU A 31 7.52 0.05 5.85
CA LEU A 31 6.93 0.20 4.52
C LEU A 31 7.83 1.01 3.57
N ARG A 32 8.52 2.06 4.05
CA ARG A 32 9.49 2.80 3.23
C ARG A 32 10.70 1.94 2.84
N GLY A 33 11.20 1.11 3.76
CA GLY A 33 12.27 0.16 3.49
C GLY A 33 11.90 -0.80 2.36
N GLU A 34 10.71 -1.40 2.40
CA GLU A 34 10.25 -2.31 1.33
C GLU A 34 10.15 -1.62 -0.04
N VAL A 35 9.76 -0.34 -0.06
CA VAL A 35 9.73 0.45 -1.31
C VAL A 35 11.15 0.66 -1.84
N ASP A 36 12.12 0.92 -0.97
CA ASP A 36 13.53 1.06 -1.34
C ASP A 36 14.10 -0.26 -1.85
N GLU A 37 13.76 -1.39 -1.22
CA GLU A 37 14.17 -2.75 -1.65
C GLU A 37 13.57 -3.11 -3.02
N ALA A 38 12.28 -2.84 -3.23
CA ALA A 38 11.63 -3.02 -4.53
C ALA A 38 12.26 -2.14 -5.62
N TYR A 39 12.61 -0.90 -5.29
CA TYR A 39 13.32 -0.02 -6.22
C TYR A 39 14.71 -0.55 -6.57
N ASP A 40 15.47 -1.01 -5.58
CA ASP A 40 16.80 -1.59 -5.79
C ASP A 40 16.73 -2.87 -6.61
N ALA A 41 15.76 -3.75 -6.34
CA ALA A 41 15.55 -4.98 -7.12
C ALA A 41 15.27 -4.67 -8.59
N TRP A 42 14.41 -3.69 -8.88
CA TRP A 42 14.16 -3.22 -10.24
C TRP A 42 15.41 -2.59 -10.87
N LYS A 43 16.08 -1.69 -10.16
CA LYS A 43 17.22 -0.91 -10.65
C LYS A 43 18.40 -1.80 -11.03
N TYR A 44 18.65 -2.84 -10.24
CA TYR A 44 19.78 -3.76 -10.45
C TYR A 44 19.38 -5.06 -11.17
N GLY A 45 18.12 -5.19 -11.60
CA GLY A 45 17.64 -6.35 -12.35
C GLY A 45 17.74 -7.66 -11.55
N LYS A 46 17.42 -7.61 -10.25
CA LYS A 46 17.38 -8.80 -9.39
C LYS A 46 16.15 -9.66 -9.71
N ASP A 47 16.28 -10.96 -9.49
CA ASP A 47 15.21 -11.94 -9.73
C ASP A 47 14.05 -11.85 -8.71
N ASP A 48 14.26 -11.15 -7.59
CA ASP A 48 13.34 -11.01 -6.47
C ASP A 48 12.39 -9.81 -6.58
N PHE A 49 12.45 -8.99 -7.64
CA PHE A 49 11.63 -7.77 -7.77
C PHE A 49 10.12 -8.00 -7.53
N GLY A 50 9.59 -9.12 -8.01
CA GLY A 50 8.19 -9.47 -7.78
C GLY A 50 7.85 -9.76 -6.31
N LEU A 51 8.80 -10.31 -5.54
CA LEU A 51 8.65 -10.56 -4.10
C LEU A 51 8.74 -9.24 -3.32
N GLU A 52 9.69 -8.37 -3.66
CA GLU A 52 9.81 -7.07 -3.00
C GLU A 52 8.55 -6.19 -3.18
N LEU A 53 7.92 -6.24 -4.35
CA LEU A 53 6.60 -5.61 -4.56
C LEU A 53 5.50 -6.22 -3.69
N ALA A 54 5.59 -7.53 -3.42
CA ALA A 54 4.64 -8.20 -2.53
C ALA A 54 4.87 -7.77 -1.08
N ASP A 55 6.10 -7.54 -0.65
CA ASP A 55 6.41 -7.05 0.70
C ASP A 55 5.86 -5.64 0.92
N VAL A 56 5.97 -4.75 -0.07
CA VAL A 56 5.27 -3.44 -0.05
C VAL A 56 3.76 -3.60 0.19
N ALA A 57 3.13 -4.57 -0.49
CA ALA A 57 1.70 -4.83 -0.32
C ALA A 57 1.37 -5.41 1.08
N ILE A 58 2.22 -6.30 1.61
CA ILE A 58 2.09 -6.92 2.93
C ILE A 58 2.15 -5.87 4.04
N TYR A 59 3.12 -4.96 3.98
CA TYR A 59 3.23 -3.88 4.97
C TYR A 59 2.09 -2.87 4.84
N LEU A 60 1.65 -2.55 3.61
CA LEU A 60 0.48 -1.68 3.42
C LEU A 60 -0.80 -2.30 3.99
N MET A 61 -1.04 -3.60 3.76
CA MET A 61 -2.17 -4.34 4.33
C MET A 61 -2.09 -4.41 5.86
N SER A 62 -0.91 -4.67 6.41
CA SER A 62 -0.68 -4.66 7.87
C SER A 62 -1.00 -3.30 8.49
N LEU A 63 -0.55 -2.21 7.85
CA LEU A 63 -0.86 -0.84 8.25
C LEU A 63 -2.35 -0.53 8.21
N ALA A 64 -3.07 -1.01 7.18
CA ALA A 64 -4.51 -0.85 7.08
C ALA A 64 -5.24 -1.56 8.24
N GLU A 65 -4.93 -2.82 8.50
CA GLU A 65 -5.52 -3.59 9.60
C GLU A 65 -5.23 -2.95 10.96
N MET A 66 -3.98 -2.53 11.19
CA MET A 66 -3.55 -1.85 12.42
C MET A 66 -4.36 -0.57 12.71
N ASN A 67 -4.86 0.10 11.66
CA ASN A 67 -5.65 1.32 11.77
C ASN A 67 -7.16 1.07 11.63
N GLY A 68 -7.61 -0.19 11.70
CA GLY A 68 -9.03 -0.56 11.61
C GLY A 68 -9.64 -0.29 10.24
N LEU A 69 -8.83 -0.26 9.18
CA LEU A 69 -9.25 0.00 7.82
C LEU A 69 -9.35 -1.29 7.03
N LYS A 70 -10.51 -1.52 6.41
CA LYS A 70 -10.65 -2.54 5.37
C LYS A 70 -10.11 -2.00 4.04
N LEU A 71 -8.92 -2.45 3.63
CA LEU A 71 -8.20 -1.84 2.51
C LEU A 71 -8.94 -1.98 1.18
N SER A 72 -9.62 -3.10 0.94
CA SER A 72 -10.44 -3.34 -0.26
C SER A 72 -11.47 -2.21 -0.47
N GLU A 73 -12.23 -1.85 0.57
CA GLU A 73 -13.22 -0.79 0.50
C GLU A 73 -12.59 0.59 0.24
N GLN A 74 -11.39 0.85 0.80
CA GLN A 74 -10.67 2.09 0.53
C GLN A 74 -10.18 2.16 -0.92
N ILE A 75 -9.70 1.04 -1.47
CA ILE A 75 -9.30 0.92 -2.87
C ILE A 75 -10.51 1.14 -3.78
N GLU A 76 -11.64 0.48 -3.53
CA GLU A 76 -12.87 0.63 -4.32
C GLU A 76 -13.37 2.09 -4.33
N LYS A 77 -13.46 2.71 -3.15
CA LYS A 77 -13.79 4.14 -3.00
C LYS A 77 -12.82 5.01 -3.81
N LYS A 78 -11.52 4.74 -3.73
CA LYS A 78 -10.50 5.51 -4.45
C LYS A 78 -10.60 5.33 -5.96
N ILE A 79 -10.87 4.12 -6.44
CA ILE A 79 -11.10 3.82 -7.85
C ILE A 79 -12.33 4.60 -8.37
N ALA A 80 -13.44 4.58 -7.63
CA ALA A 80 -14.65 5.32 -8.00
C ALA A 80 -14.39 6.84 -8.09
N ILE A 81 -13.64 7.40 -7.14
CA ILE A 81 -13.21 8.81 -7.18
C ILE A 81 -12.32 9.07 -8.39
N ASN A 82 -11.31 8.22 -8.63
CA ASN A 82 -10.36 8.41 -9.72
C ASN A 82 -11.01 8.31 -11.10
N LYS A 83 -12.03 7.47 -11.28
CA LYS A 83 -12.82 7.38 -12.53
C LYS A 83 -13.54 8.68 -12.89
N LYS A 84 -13.92 9.48 -11.89
CA LYS A 84 -14.60 10.77 -12.07
C LYS A 84 -13.64 11.96 -12.14
N ARG A 85 -12.33 11.72 -11.96
CA ARG A 85 -11.33 12.78 -11.91
C ARG A 85 -10.91 13.17 -13.31
N ILE A 86 -10.94 14.47 -13.57
CA ILE A 86 -10.37 15.09 -14.76
C ILE A 86 -9.01 15.68 -14.39
N TYR A 87 -8.04 15.52 -15.27
CA TYR A 87 -6.72 16.12 -15.13
C TYR A 87 -6.59 17.22 -16.16
N VAL A 88 -6.40 18.46 -15.70
CA VAL A 88 -6.23 19.63 -16.56
C VAL A 88 -4.82 20.17 -16.36
N PHE A 89 -4.13 20.50 -17.44
CA PHE A 89 -2.79 21.09 -17.37
C PHE A 89 -2.92 22.60 -17.29
N GLU A 90 -2.56 23.19 -16.14
CA GLU A 90 -2.68 24.62 -15.85
C GLU A 90 -1.38 25.09 -15.18
N ASP A 91 -0.84 26.23 -15.60
CA ASP A 91 0.40 26.83 -15.06
C ASP A 91 1.59 25.85 -14.96
N GLY A 92 1.78 25.02 -15.98
CA GLY A 92 2.91 24.08 -16.04
C GLY A 92 2.75 22.84 -15.15
N LYS A 93 1.57 22.60 -14.55
CA LYS A 93 1.30 21.43 -13.70
C LYS A 93 -0.04 20.77 -14.00
N TRP A 94 -0.13 19.47 -13.75
CA TRP A 94 -1.41 18.74 -13.80
C TRP A 94 -2.23 19.02 -12.53
N VAL A 95 -3.39 19.62 -12.70
CA VAL A 95 -4.36 19.91 -11.65
C VAL A 95 -5.48 18.87 -11.68
N LYS A 96 -5.87 18.39 -10.49
CA LYS A 96 -6.96 17.42 -10.30
C LYS A 96 -8.27 18.18 -10.15
N LYS A 97 -9.22 17.98 -11.06
CA LYS A 97 -10.59 18.52 -10.98
C LYS A 97 -11.61 17.38 -10.94
N MET A 98 -12.79 17.62 -10.37
CA MET A 98 -13.90 16.68 -10.44
C MET A 98 -14.74 17.03 -11.67
N MET A 99 -15.23 16.01 -12.39
CA MET A 99 -16.29 16.22 -13.36
C MET A 99 -17.53 16.70 -12.61
N GLU A 100 -18.07 17.88 -12.99
CA GLU A 100 -19.35 18.39 -12.48
C GLU A 100 -20.52 17.46 -12.81
#